data_AF-A0A2V8L4N4-F1
#
_entry.id   AF-A0A2V8L4N4-F1
#
_cell.length_a   1.000
_cell.length_b   1.000
_cell.length_c   1.000
_cell.angle_alpha   90.00
_cell.angle_beta   90.00
_cell.angle_gamma   90.00
#
_symmetry.space_group_name_H-M   'P 1'
#
loop_
_entity.id
_entity.type
_entity.pdbx_description
1 polymer ?
#
loop_
_entity_poly.entity_id
_entity_poly.type
_entity_poly.pdbx_seq_one_letter_code
_entity_poly.pdbx_strand_id
1 'polypeptide(L)'
;MPARHFWLEGFRKSGLSSLLRPSRWMNLLQRSFRSRNSESVLSVCLNPGKAFIISSRPFENNYLAEQSRLDPRIVIRTARDIRSEGYENVYGKSSVLVHPSLGDGFAYVVTEAMASGIPVIVTQTTGAAELVIDGKNGYVVPPRDSEAILERLMHLANSPSLLREMGRAARQTMSGLNMDRFRGRLIAGLAGVGGNT
;
A
#
# COMPACT_ATOMS: atom_id res chain seq x y z
N MET A 1 3.64 -15.21 21.47
CA MET A 1 4.27 -16.09 20.45
C MET A 1 5.30 -15.28 19.64
N PRO A 2 6.55 -15.75 19.46
CA PRO A 2 7.65 -14.89 19.02
C PRO A 2 7.84 -14.93 17.49
N ALA A 3 7.15 -14.05 16.76
CA ALA A 3 7.42 -13.80 15.33
C ALA A 3 8.34 -12.59 15.09
N ARG A 4 8.86 -11.95 16.15
CA ARG A 4 9.51 -10.63 16.06
C ARG A 4 11.03 -10.65 15.84
N HIS A 5 11.70 -11.78 16.10
CA HIS A 5 13.18 -11.89 16.00
C HIS A 5 13.68 -12.32 14.61
N PHE A 6 12.85 -12.98 13.78
CA PHE A 6 13.23 -13.42 12.43
C PHE A 6 13.40 -12.23 11.43
N TRP A 7 12.94 -11.05 11.82
CA TRP A 7 12.85 -9.85 10.98
C TRP A 7 14.20 -9.17 10.67
N LEU A 8 15.19 -9.26 11.55
CA LEU A 8 16.40 -8.42 11.46
C LEU A 8 17.51 -9.05 10.62
N GLU A 9 17.62 -10.37 10.57
CA GLU A 9 18.68 -11.05 9.80
C GLU A 9 18.37 -11.12 8.30
N GLY A 10 17.10 -11.27 7.90
CA GLY A 10 16.68 -11.27 6.48
C GLY A 10 16.70 -9.88 5.83
N PHE A 11 16.49 -8.82 6.61
CA PHE A 11 16.49 -7.43 6.12
C PHE A 11 17.89 -6.95 5.71
N ARG A 12 18.91 -7.39 6.45
CA ARG A 12 20.28 -6.84 6.37
C ARG A 12 21.12 -7.44 5.24
N LYS A 13 20.69 -8.56 4.62
CA LYS A 13 21.48 -9.23 3.57
C LYS A 13 21.02 -8.99 2.12
N SER A 14 19.77 -8.60 1.84
CA SER A 14 19.32 -8.21 0.47
C SER A 14 17.82 -7.96 0.27
N GLY A 15 16.92 -8.24 1.23
CA GLY A 15 15.48 -8.46 0.97
C GLY A 15 14.73 -7.45 0.08
N LEU A 16 14.59 -6.19 0.51
CA LEU A 16 13.85 -5.17 -0.27
C LEU A 16 14.73 -4.52 -1.34
N SER A 17 15.96 -4.15 -0.99
CA SER A 17 16.90 -3.46 -1.88
C SER A 17 17.29 -4.30 -3.11
N SER A 18 17.39 -5.63 -2.98
CA SER A 18 17.62 -6.52 -4.13
C SER A 18 16.38 -6.77 -5.00
N LEU A 19 15.19 -6.50 -4.45
CA LEU A 19 13.91 -6.59 -5.16
C LEU A 19 13.66 -5.29 -5.94
N LEU A 20 14.10 -4.16 -5.40
CA LEU A 20 14.03 -2.83 -6.00
C LEU A 20 15.13 -2.54 -7.04
N ARG A 21 15.63 -3.55 -7.79
CA ARG A 21 16.56 -3.28 -8.91
C ARG A 21 15.87 -2.32 -9.90
N PRO A 22 16.39 -1.10 -10.11
CA PRO A 22 15.63 -0.02 -10.76
C PRO A 22 15.06 -0.39 -12.12
N SER A 23 15.79 -1.13 -12.95
CA SER A 23 15.40 -1.39 -14.34
C SER A 23 14.20 -2.32 -14.53
N ARG A 24 13.96 -3.31 -13.66
CA ARG A 24 12.81 -4.23 -13.81
C ARG A 24 11.58 -3.74 -13.05
N TRP A 25 11.78 -3.27 -11.83
CA TRP A 25 10.67 -2.84 -10.99
C TRP A 25 10.08 -1.51 -11.44
N MET A 26 10.91 -0.57 -11.88
CA MET A 26 10.42 0.67 -12.47
C MET A 26 9.67 0.42 -13.76
N ASN A 27 10.11 -0.54 -14.59
CA ASN A 27 9.38 -0.92 -15.80
C ASN A 27 8.01 -1.53 -15.48
N LEU A 28 7.94 -2.39 -14.44
CA LEU A 28 6.67 -2.95 -14.00
C LEU A 28 5.74 -1.86 -13.49
N LEU A 29 6.20 -1.00 -12.58
CA LEU A 29 5.44 0.14 -12.07
C LEU A 29 5.02 1.08 -13.21
N GLN A 30 5.96 1.58 -14.02
CA GLN A 30 5.67 2.48 -15.15
C GLN A 30 4.68 1.88 -16.15
N ARG A 31 4.81 0.60 -16.52
CA ARG A 31 3.90 -0.03 -17.49
C ARG A 31 2.54 -0.32 -16.89
N SER A 32 2.49 -0.77 -15.63
CA SER A 32 1.25 -0.94 -14.88
C SER A 32 0.50 0.37 -14.67
N PHE A 33 1.20 1.51 -14.61
CA PHE A 33 0.59 2.83 -14.34
C PHE A 33 0.42 3.72 -15.59
N ARG A 34 0.99 3.34 -16.75
CA ARG A 34 0.79 4.03 -18.03
C ARG A 34 -0.43 3.57 -18.80
N SER A 35 -0.99 2.38 -18.52
CA SER A 35 -2.23 1.99 -19.18
C SER A 35 -3.36 2.90 -18.70
N ARG A 36 -4.06 3.56 -19.65
CA ARG A 36 -5.21 4.43 -19.38
C ARG A 36 -6.39 3.71 -18.73
N ASN A 37 -6.34 2.38 -18.65
CA ASN A 37 -7.38 1.58 -18.01
C ASN A 37 -7.02 1.41 -16.54
N SER A 38 -7.88 1.95 -15.68
CA SER A 38 -7.86 1.91 -14.21
C SER A 38 -7.83 0.51 -13.56
N GLU A 39 -7.49 -0.53 -14.33
CA GLU A 39 -7.79 -1.92 -13.97
C GLU A 39 -6.54 -2.78 -13.72
N SER A 40 -5.33 -2.23 -13.84
CA SER A 40 -4.16 -3.11 -14.01
C SER A 40 -3.17 -3.27 -12.86
N VAL A 41 -3.21 -2.48 -11.78
CA VAL A 41 -2.59 -2.81 -10.47
C VAL A 41 -3.29 -1.92 -9.46
N LEU A 42 -4.03 -2.51 -8.52
CA LEU A 42 -4.64 -1.71 -7.45
C LEU A 42 -3.61 -1.38 -6.40
N SER A 43 -2.83 -2.37 -5.93
CA SER A 43 -1.77 -2.11 -4.96
C SER A 43 -0.65 -3.14 -4.97
N VAL A 44 0.54 -2.75 -4.50
CA VAL A 44 1.67 -3.66 -4.33
C VAL A 44 2.11 -3.66 -2.88
N CYS A 45 2.07 -4.82 -2.25
CA CYS A 45 2.64 -5.09 -0.93
C CYS A 45 4.07 -5.61 -1.08
N LEU A 46 5.05 -5.00 -0.43
CA LEU A 46 6.43 -5.50 -0.46
C LEU A 46 6.81 -6.21 0.84
N ASN A 47 7.53 -7.31 0.74
CA ASN A 47 8.10 -8.11 1.82
C ASN A 47 9.60 -8.26 1.55
N PRO A 48 10.49 -8.39 2.56
CA PRO A 48 11.83 -8.93 2.37
C PRO A 48 11.88 -10.12 1.39
N GLY A 49 12.30 -9.85 0.14
CA GLY A 49 12.46 -10.86 -0.90
C GLY A 49 11.23 -11.21 -1.74
N LYS A 50 10.04 -10.64 -1.49
CA LYS A 50 8.84 -10.84 -2.33
C LYS A 50 8.01 -9.57 -2.52
N ALA A 51 7.36 -9.44 -3.67
CA ALA A 51 6.33 -8.44 -3.92
C ALA A 51 5.01 -9.12 -4.20
N PHE A 52 3.97 -8.75 -3.45
CA PHE A 52 2.59 -9.18 -3.67
C PHE A 52 1.85 -8.08 -4.42
N ILE A 53 1.40 -8.37 -5.63
CA ILE A 53 0.58 -7.45 -6.42
C ILE A 53 -0.88 -7.81 -6.19
N ILE A 54 -1.66 -6.87 -5.65
CA ILE A 54 -3.09 -6.98 -5.38
C ILE A 54 -3.90 -6.41 -6.55
N SER A 55 -4.80 -7.20 -7.11
CA SER A 55 -5.69 -6.79 -8.21
C SER A 55 -7.14 -7.25 -8.00
N SER A 56 -8.10 -6.49 -8.55
CA SER A 56 -9.53 -6.76 -8.45
C SER A 56 -10.04 -7.76 -9.49
N ARG A 57 -9.26 -8.08 -10.53
CA ARG A 57 -9.67 -9.04 -11.57
C ARG A 57 -8.56 -10.06 -11.86
N PRO A 58 -8.91 -11.34 -12.13
CA PRO A 58 -7.99 -12.26 -12.78
C PRO A 58 -7.63 -11.64 -14.13
N PHE A 59 -6.35 -11.32 -14.30
CA PHE A 59 -5.89 -10.46 -15.37
C PHE A 59 -6.06 -11.05 -16.77
N GLU A 60 -6.64 -10.28 -17.67
CA GLU A 60 -6.42 -10.40 -19.13
C GLU A 60 -5.09 -9.74 -19.57
N ASN A 61 -4.35 -9.12 -18.64
CA ASN A 61 -3.08 -8.44 -18.94
C ASN A 61 -1.90 -9.42 -18.84
N ASN A 62 -1.46 -9.92 -20.00
CA ASN A 62 -0.35 -10.87 -20.15
C ASN A 62 0.95 -10.42 -19.48
N TYR A 63 1.18 -9.10 -19.32
CA TYR A 63 2.46 -8.57 -18.86
C TYR A 63 2.78 -8.92 -17.39
N LEU A 64 1.86 -8.73 -16.45
CA LEU A 64 2.14 -9.02 -15.04
C LEU A 64 2.25 -10.52 -14.80
N ALA A 65 1.38 -11.31 -15.43
CA ALA A 65 1.47 -12.77 -15.41
C ALA A 65 2.82 -13.24 -15.97
N GLU A 66 3.30 -12.63 -17.05
CA GLU A 66 4.64 -12.86 -17.60
C GLU A 66 5.74 -12.44 -16.62
N GLN A 67 5.66 -11.26 -15.99
CA GLN A 67 6.66 -10.85 -15.00
C GLN A 67 6.70 -11.79 -13.79
N SER A 68 5.56 -12.26 -13.31
CA SER A 68 5.47 -13.27 -12.24
C SER A 68 6.09 -14.61 -12.65
N ARG A 69 5.99 -15.00 -13.93
CA ARG A 69 6.70 -16.18 -14.47
C ARG A 69 8.22 -15.95 -14.55
N LEU A 70 8.66 -14.73 -14.86
CA LEU A 70 10.08 -14.38 -15.03
C LEU A 70 10.83 -14.11 -13.73
N ASP A 71 10.12 -13.73 -12.66
CA ASP A 71 10.70 -13.52 -11.34
C ASP A 71 9.77 -14.10 -10.26
N PRO A 72 10.13 -15.24 -9.63
CA PRO A 72 9.30 -15.92 -8.64
C PRO A 72 9.12 -15.11 -7.35
N ARG A 73 9.84 -13.98 -7.20
CA ARG A 73 9.64 -13.03 -6.11
C ARG A 73 8.40 -12.17 -6.33
N ILE A 74 7.91 -12.06 -7.57
CA ILE A 74 6.67 -11.34 -7.92
C ILE A 74 5.51 -12.32 -7.82
N VAL A 75 4.65 -12.10 -6.84
CA VAL A 75 3.48 -12.93 -6.57
C VAL A 75 2.25 -12.09 -6.84
N ILE A 76 1.35 -12.57 -7.69
CA ILE A 76 0.08 -11.88 -7.96
C ILE A 76 -1.01 -12.50 -7.09
N ARG A 77 -1.85 -11.64 -6.52
CA ARG A 77 -3.00 -11.99 -5.71
C ARG A 77 -4.20 -11.19 -6.16
N THR A 78 -5.31 -11.88 -6.34
CA THR A 78 -6.62 -11.28 -6.56
C THR A 78 -7.32 -11.04 -5.23
N ALA A 79 -8.39 -10.25 -5.23
CA ALA A 79 -9.27 -10.13 -4.06
C ALA A 79 -9.80 -11.50 -3.57
N ARG A 80 -9.99 -12.47 -4.48
CA ARG A 80 -10.36 -13.85 -4.11
C ARG A 80 -9.22 -14.55 -3.38
N ASP A 81 -8.00 -14.42 -3.87
CA ASP A 81 -6.82 -15.03 -3.23
C ASP A 81 -6.61 -14.47 -1.83
N ILE A 82 -6.78 -13.16 -1.63
CA ILE A 82 -6.68 -12.53 -0.30
C ILE A 82 -7.76 -13.06 0.64
N ARG A 83 -9.01 -13.17 0.16
CA ARG A 83 -10.11 -13.73 0.98
C ARG A 83 -9.88 -15.19 1.35
N SER A 84 -9.26 -15.96 0.46
CA SER A 84 -8.92 -17.35 0.70
C SER A 84 -7.71 -17.53 1.61
N GLU A 85 -6.68 -16.68 1.47
CA GLU A 85 -5.43 -16.74 2.23
C GLU A 85 -5.50 -16.04 3.60
N GLY A 86 -6.48 -15.16 3.78
CA GLY A 86 -6.65 -14.32 4.97
C GLY A 86 -5.91 -12.98 4.86
N TYR A 87 -6.57 -11.90 5.27
CA TYR A 87 -5.99 -10.55 5.27
C TYR A 87 -4.78 -10.44 6.20
N GLU A 88 -4.81 -11.13 7.33
CA GLU A 88 -3.71 -11.24 8.28
C GLU A 88 -2.46 -11.87 7.68
N ASN A 89 -2.64 -12.78 6.72
CA ASN A 89 -1.55 -13.46 6.06
C ASN A 89 -0.91 -12.57 4.98
N VAL A 90 -1.73 -11.83 4.24
CA VAL A 90 -1.26 -10.91 3.19
C VAL A 90 -0.69 -9.64 3.81
N TYR A 91 -1.47 -8.92 4.59
CA TYR A 91 -1.03 -7.68 5.24
C TYR A 91 -0.01 -7.95 6.35
N GLY A 92 -0.20 -8.95 7.20
CA GLY A 92 0.74 -9.23 8.30
C GLY A 92 2.15 -9.63 7.85
N LYS A 93 2.31 -10.03 6.57
CA LYS A 93 3.62 -10.32 5.94
C LYS A 93 4.13 -9.18 5.06
N SER A 94 3.42 -8.06 4.98
CA SER A 94 3.76 -6.92 4.13
C SER A 94 4.44 -5.82 4.94
N SER A 95 5.39 -5.14 4.31
CA SER A 95 6.24 -4.09 4.88
C SER A 95 5.79 -2.69 4.45
N VAL A 96 5.34 -2.53 3.21
CA VAL A 96 4.82 -1.28 2.65
C VAL A 96 3.78 -1.63 1.59
N LEU A 97 2.72 -0.82 1.49
CA LEU A 97 1.74 -0.88 0.42
C LEU A 97 1.92 0.32 -0.51
N VAL A 98 2.02 0.08 -1.82
CA VAL A 98 2.01 1.13 -2.85
C VAL A 98 0.65 1.08 -3.55
N HIS A 99 -0.10 2.18 -3.53
CA HIS A 99 -1.37 2.35 -4.24
C HIS A 99 -1.30 3.57 -5.16
N PRO A 100 -0.74 3.42 -6.37
CA PRO A 100 -0.43 4.54 -7.25
C PRO A 100 -1.52 4.77 -8.29
N SER A 101 -2.77 4.85 -7.82
CA SER A 101 -3.94 4.98 -8.67
C SER A 101 -3.95 6.32 -9.43
N LEU A 102 -4.55 6.35 -10.62
CA LEU A 102 -4.84 7.61 -11.33
C LEU A 102 -6.21 8.20 -10.95
N GLY A 103 -6.98 7.45 -10.16
CA GLY A 103 -8.30 7.83 -9.66
C GLY A 103 -8.92 6.65 -8.93
N ASP A 104 -8.96 6.73 -7.60
CA ASP A 104 -9.68 5.79 -6.73
C ASP A 104 -10.46 6.60 -5.71
N GLY A 105 -11.78 6.42 -5.66
CA GLY A 105 -12.67 7.22 -4.83
C GLY A 105 -12.38 7.10 -3.33
N PHE A 106 -11.88 5.95 -2.87
CA PHE A 106 -11.54 5.79 -1.45
C PHE A 106 -10.40 4.81 -1.18
N ALA A 107 -10.18 3.80 -2.01
CA ALA A 107 -9.12 2.79 -1.84
C ALA A 107 -9.12 2.09 -0.47
N TYR A 108 -10.10 1.21 -0.21
CA TYR A 108 -10.16 0.42 1.03
C TYR A 108 -8.88 -0.37 1.34
N VAL A 109 -8.15 -0.81 0.30
CA VAL A 109 -6.85 -1.47 0.45
C VAL A 109 -5.83 -0.61 1.20
N VAL A 110 -5.91 0.72 1.08
CA VAL A 110 -5.04 1.68 1.80
C VAL A 110 -5.38 1.67 3.29
N THR A 111 -6.67 1.77 3.63
CA THR A 111 -7.12 1.80 5.03
C THR A 111 -6.93 0.46 5.73
N GLU A 112 -7.13 -0.66 5.03
CA GLU A 112 -6.83 -2.01 5.51
C GLU A 112 -5.33 -2.18 5.82
N ALA A 113 -4.46 -1.70 4.92
CA ALA A 113 -3.02 -1.75 5.12
C ALA A 113 -2.61 -0.89 6.33
N MET A 114 -3.10 0.35 6.41
CA MET A 114 -2.81 1.24 7.54
C MET A 114 -3.30 0.66 8.87
N ALA A 115 -4.50 0.06 8.91
CA ALA A 115 -5.04 -0.60 10.10
C ALA A 115 -4.17 -1.80 10.52
N SER A 116 -3.62 -2.50 9.54
CA SER A 116 -2.63 -3.57 9.74
C SER A 116 -1.26 -3.06 10.19
N GLY A 117 -1.06 -1.74 10.29
CA GLY A 117 0.21 -1.13 10.68
C GLY A 117 1.25 -1.11 9.58
N ILE A 118 0.79 -1.11 8.33
CA ILE A 118 1.63 -1.03 7.14
C ILE A 118 1.61 0.42 6.66
N PRO A 119 2.77 1.07 6.51
CA PRO A 119 2.85 2.37 5.87
C PRO A 119 2.48 2.29 4.39
N VAL A 120 1.89 3.36 3.87
CA VAL A 120 1.37 3.41 2.49
C VAL A 120 2.11 4.45 1.65
N ILE A 121 2.28 4.19 0.36
CA ILE A 121 2.68 5.17 -0.65
C ILE A 121 1.53 5.29 -1.63
N VAL A 122 0.87 6.44 -1.64
CA VAL A 122 -0.34 6.67 -2.45
C VAL A 122 -0.16 7.87 -3.36
N THR A 123 -0.92 7.93 -4.44
CA THR A 123 -1.01 9.15 -5.26
C THR A 123 -2.02 10.12 -4.69
N GLN A 124 -1.84 11.42 -4.96
CA GLN A 124 -2.78 12.47 -4.55
C GLN A 124 -4.22 12.29 -5.09
N THR A 125 -4.40 11.47 -6.13
CA THR A 125 -5.70 11.15 -6.76
C THR A 125 -6.43 9.97 -6.08
N THR A 126 -5.91 9.51 -4.94
CA THR A 126 -6.51 8.45 -4.13
C THR A 126 -7.33 9.08 -3.01
N GLY A 127 -8.61 8.72 -2.84
CA GLY A 127 -9.46 9.29 -1.79
C GLY A 127 -8.90 9.10 -0.37
N ALA A 128 -8.35 7.92 -0.07
CA ALA A 128 -7.67 7.68 1.22
C ALA A 128 -6.36 8.49 1.40
N ALA A 129 -5.88 9.24 0.40
CA ALA A 129 -4.72 10.12 0.57
C ALA A 129 -4.94 11.18 1.65
N GLU A 130 -6.20 11.58 1.93
CA GLU A 130 -6.53 12.49 3.03
C GLU A 130 -6.20 11.93 4.41
N LEU A 131 -6.10 10.60 4.54
CA LEU A 131 -5.71 9.92 5.78
C LEU A 131 -4.19 9.82 5.92
N VAL A 132 -3.45 10.12 4.85
CA VAL A 132 -2.00 10.02 4.80
C VAL A 132 -1.37 11.37 5.13
N ILE A 133 -0.60 11.38 6.22
CA ILE A 133 0.27 12.49 6.61
C ILE A 133 1.65 12.16 6.07
N ASP A 134 2.07 12.90 5.05
CA ASP A 134 3.34 12.67 4.34
C ASP A 134 4.54 12.62 5.30
N GLY A 135 5.37 11.59 5.13
CA GLY A 135 6.54 11.32 5.98
C GLY A 135 6.22 10.78 7.38
N LYS A 136 4.96 10.78 7.83
CA LYS A 136 4.57 10.34 9.18
C LYS A 136 3.92 8.97 9.22
N ASN A 137 2.87 8.74 8.42
CA ASN A 137 2.14 7.46 8.39
C ASN A 137 2.09 6.84 6.99
N GLY A 138 2.73 7.49 6.02
CA GLY A 138 2.86 7.09 4.63
C GLY A 138 3.50 8.21 3.81
N TYR A 139 3.40 8.11 2.49
CA TYR A 139 3.80 9.15 1.55
C TYR A 139 2.69 9.40 0.53
N VAL A 140 2.55 10.67 0.14
CA VAL A 140 1.72 11.09 -0.99
C VAL A 140 2.63 11.53 -2.12
N VAL A 141 2.48 10.92 -3.30
CA VAL A 141 3.32 11.19 -4.48
C VAL A 141 2.48 11.70 -5.66
N PRO A 142 3.09 12.40 -6.64
CA PRO A 142 2.39 12.77 -7.86
C PRO A 142 1.92 11.54 -8.66
N PRO A 143 0.76 11.60 -9.35
CA PRO A 143 0.32 10.54 -10.23
C PRO A 143 1.26 10.43 -11.44
N ARG A 144 1.46 9.19 -11.92
CA ARG A 144 2.39 8.84 -13.02
C ARG A 144 3.87 9.09 -12.72
N ASP A 145 4.23 9.39 -11.48
CA ASP A 145 5.61 9.58 -11.06
C ASP A 145 6.17 8.30 -10.43
N SER A 146 6.68 7.41 -11.28
CA SER A 146 7.32 6.18 -10.82
C SER A 146 8.62 6.44 -10.06
N GLU A 147 9.31 7.55 -10.35
CA GLU A 147 10.59 7.88 -9.73
C GLU A 147 10.38 8.30 -8.28
N ALA A 148 9.37 9.14 -8.01
CA ALA A 148 8.95 9.47 -6.65
C ALA A 148 8.57 8.22 -5.85
N ILE A 149 7.82 7.28 -6.44
CA ILE A 149 7.50 5.99 -5.78
C ILE A 149 8.79 5.23 -5.42
N LEU A 150 9.72 5.11 -6.37
CA LEU A 150 10.97 4.40 -6.15
C LEU A 150 11.81 5.06 -5.06
N GLU A 151 11.91 6.39 -5.08
CA GLU A 151 12.65 7.15 -4.07
C GLU A 151 12.11 6.86 -2.66
N ARG A 152 10.77 6.90 -2.49
CA ARG A 152 10.12 6.58 -1.20
C ARG A 152 10.34 5.13 -0.78
N LEU A 153 10.25 4.19 -1.73
CA LEU A 153 10.53 2.78 -1.48
C LEU A 153 11.98 2.55 -1.05
N MET A 154 12.95 3.20 -1.70
CA MET A 154 14.36 3.10 -1.36
C MET A 154 14.66 3.73 0.01
N HIS A 155 14.04 4.86 0.32
CA HIS A 155 14.16 5.50 1.62
C HIS A 155 13.68 4.56 2.75
N LEU A 156 12.51 3.93 2.57
CA LEU A 156 11.95 2.95 3.51
C LEU A 156 12.80 1.66 3.60
N ALA A 157 13.31 1.17 2.47
CA ALA A 157 14.17 -0.01 2.40
C ALA A 157 15.45 0.18 3.23
N ASN A 158 16.03 1.39 3.17
CA ASN A 158 17.26 1.73 3.86
C ASN A 158 17.05 2.18 5.32
N SER A 159 15.80 2.37 5.75
CA SER A 159 15.46 2.92 7.08
C SER A 159 14.47 2.04 7.85
N PRO A 160 14.88 0.86 8.38
CA PRO A 160 13.97 -0.04 9.10
C PRO A 160 13.32 0.57 10.35
N SER A 161 13.99 1.51 11.02
CA SER A 161 13.42 2.26 12.15
C SER A 161 12.24 3.11 11.71
N LEU A 162 12.42 3.90 10.65
CA LEU A 162 11.39 4.73 10.04
C LEU A 162 10.19 3.90 9.60
N LEU A 163 10.43 2.77 8.92
CA LEU A 163 9.37 1.86 8.48
C LEU A 163 8.49 1.41 9.66
N ARG A 164 9.11 1.04 10.79
CA ARG A 164 8.38 0.62 12.00
C ARG A 164 7.61 1.77 12.65
N GLU A 165 8.20 2.97 12.67
CA GLU A 165 7.54 4.15 13.23
C GLU A 165 6.33 4.55 12.39
N MET A 166 6.51 4.61 11.08
CA MET A 166 5.46 4.94 10.13
C MET A 166 4.32 3.92 10.18
N GLY A 167 4.62 2.63 10.31
CA GLY A 167 3.62 1.59 10.51
C GLY A 167 2.82 1.75 11.81
N ARG A 168 3.46 2.15 12.93
CA ARG A 168 2.74 2.47 14.18
C ARG A 168 1.83 3.68 14.00
N ALA A 169 2.32 4.73 13.34
CA ALA A 169 1.55 5.94 13.06
C ALA A 169 0.34 5.64 12.14
N ALA A 170 0.52 4.78 11.13
CA ALA A 170 -0.56 4.32 10.26
C ALA A 170 -1.67 3.62 11.06
N ARG A 171 -1.31 2.68 11.92
CA ARG A 171 -2.28 1.98 12.79
C ARG A 171 -2.99 2.94 13.75
N GLN A 172 -2.24 3.87 14.35
CA GLN A 172 -2.80 4.87 15.27
C GLN A 172 -3.76 5.83 14.56
N THR A 173 -3.51 6.14 13.29
CA THR A 173 -4.43 6.95 12.48
C THR A 173 -5.76 6.23 12.33
N MET A 174 -5.71 4.93 12.01
CA MET A 174 -6.91 4.11 11.81
C MET A 174 -7.69 3.82 13.10
N SER A 175 -7.02 3.64 14.25
CA SER A 175 -7.72 3.49 15.53
C SER A 175 -8.52 4.74 15.92
N GLY A 176 -8.15 5.90 15.37
CA GLY A 176 -8.87 7.15 15.51
C GLY A 176 -10.13 7.27 14.65
N LEU A 177 -10.35 6.37 13.69
CA LEU A 177 -11.50 6.32 12.79
C LEU A 177 -12.48 5.24 13.26
N ASN A 178 -13.15 5.49 14.39
CA ASN A 178 -14.15 4.58 14.95
C ASN A 178 -15.57 5.13 14.80
N MET A 179 -16.55 4.22 14.92
CA MET A 179 -17.97 4.54 14.74
C MET A 179 -18.48 5.60 15.70
N ASP A 180 -17.95 5.64 16.93
CA ASP A 180 -18.36 6.65 17.92
C ASP A 180 -17.95 8.05 17.48
N ARG A 181 -16.71 8.21 16.99
CA ARG A 181 -16.22 9.47 16.44
C ARG A 181 -16.93 9.86 15.15
N PHE A 182 -17.18 8.89 14.26
CA PHE A 182 -17.95 9.13 13.04
C PHE A 182 -19.36 9.62 13.36
N ARG A 183 -20.06 8.93 14.26
CA ARG A 183 -21.39 9.31 14.75
C ARG A 183 -21.37 10.71 15.36
N GLY A 184 -20.40 11.00 16.22
CA GLY A 184 -20.27 12.33 16.84
C GLY A 184 -20.11 13.45 15.81
N ARG A 185 -19.23 13.25 14.80
CA ARG A 185 -19.05 14.23 13.71
C ARG A 185 -20.28 14.37 12.82
N LEU A 186 -20.96 13.28 12.51
CA LEU A 186 -22.17 13.30 11.70
C LEU A 186 -23.30 14.07 12.40
N ILE A 187 -23.54 13.80 13.69
CA ILE A 187 -24.54 14.51 14.48
C ILE A 187 -24.20 16.00 14.55
N ALA A 188 -22.95 16.35 14.82
CA ALA A 188 -22.51 17.75 14.87
C ALA A 188 -22.71 18.47 13.51
N GLY A 189 -22.38 17.80 12.40
CA GLY A 189 -22.58 18.34 11.06
C GLY A 189 -24.06 18.56 10.73
N LEU A 190 -24.92 17.60 11.03
CA LEU A 190 -26.36 17.71 10.80
C LEU A 190 -27.01 18.79 11.68
N ALA A 191 -26.57 18.93 12.94
CA ALA A 191 -27.06 19.98 13.83
C ALA A 191 -26.70 21.39 13.33
N GLY A 192 -25.54 21.55 12.68
CA GLY A 192 -25.13 22.83 12.07
C GLY A 192 -25.94 23.22 10.82
N VAL A 193 -26.58 22.26 10.14
CA VAL A 193 -27.39 22.51 8.93
C VAL A 193 -28.83 22.91 9.29
N GLY A 194 -29.32 22.53 10.48
CA GLY A 194 -30.69 22.83 10.93
C GLY A 194 -30.90 24.20 11.58
N GLY A 195 -29.87 25.04 11.72
CA GLY A 195 -29.92 26.32 12.44
C GLY A 195 -30.08 27.57 11.58
N ASN A 196 -30.35 27.44 10.27
CA ASN A 196 -30.33 28.56 9.32
C ASN A 196 -31.59 28.63 8.44
N THR A 197 -32.76 28.40 9.04
CA THR A 197 -34.08 28.61 8.42
C THR A 197 -34.95 29.51 9.30
#